data_AF-A0A6V7IS46-F1
#
_entry.id   AF-A0A6V7IS46-F1
#
_cell.length_a   1.000
_cell.length_b   1.000
_cell.length_c   1.000
_cell.angle_alpha   90.00
_cell.angle_beta   90.00
_cell.angle_gamma   90.00
#
_symmetry.space_group_name_H-M   'P 1'
#
loop_
_entity.id
_entity.type
_entity.pdbx_description
1 polymer ?
#
loop_
_entity_poly.entity_id
_entity_poly.type
_entity_poly.pdbx_seq_one_letter_code
_entity_poly.pdbx_strand_id
1 'polypeptide(L)'
;IPTTTPTIDGLDMWQAISADTKSPRGSALINIDEIWNYSAIRVDNYKYLTGRVGFDNNWHGDSGASDKITISYDPINVLKSEAAISTNSIQTHILTAQTIQRLRSEATIRCNISEEQMVVCQPERAPCLFNIKTDPCEMKNIISTEPEVAKRLEALLKEYQASAVPASNLPEDRNGDARNWGGVWIPWRDANVLYDSSIQLECGIQKHSDSLPSSKTYDYSYIFLCAFGGLFIITTTILSIWLIIKNIKRRRNNDRSEVCNEDDRNYDI
;
A
#
# COMPACT_ATOMS: atom_id res chain seq x y z
N ILE A 1 -5.75 44.82 -15.88
CA ILE A 1 -6.16 43.53 -15.28
C ILE A 1 -7.34 43.03 -16.12
N PRO A 2 -7.28 41.85 -16.74
CA PRO A 2 -8.43 41.31 -17.46
C PRO A 2 -9.62 41.22 -16.48
N THR A 3 -10.73 41.89 -16.80
CA THR A 3 -11.91 42.06 -15.93
C THR A 3 -12.86 40.86 -15.96
N THR A 4 -12.51 39.81 -16.70
CA THR A 4 -13.30 38.59 -16.83
C THR A 4 -12.37 37.40 -16.62
N THR A 5 -12.63 36.61 -15.58
CA THR A 5 -12.06 35.27 -15.45
C THR A 5 -12.38 34.48 -16.73
N PRO A 6 -11.40 33.81 -17.34
CA PRO A 6 -11.67 32.87 -18.42
C PRO A 6 -12.76 31.88 -18.01
N THR A 7 -13.50 31.35 -18.98
CA THR A 7 -14.41 30.23 -18.72
C THR A 7 -13.61 29.06 -18.17
N ILE A 8 -13.71 28.82 -16.87
CA ILE A 8 -13.14 27.66 -16.19
C ILE A 8 -14.15 26.51 -16.23
N ASP A 9 -13.66 25.27 -16.30
CA ASP A 9 -14.46 24.03 -16.37
C ASP A 9 -14.98 23.57 -15.00
N GLY A 10 -14.75 24.37 -13.95
CA GLY A 10 -15.25 24.16 -12.60
C GLY A 10 -16.76 24.38 -12.47
N LEU A 11 -17.42 23.49 -11.72
CA LEU A 11 -18.82 23.63 -11.32
C LEU A 11 -18.89 24.05 -9.84
N ASP A 12 -19.86 24.89 -9.49
CA ASP A 12 -20.15 25.22 -8.09
C ASP A 12 -20.65 23.98 -7.35
N MET A 13 -19.87 23.53 -6.37
CA MET A 13 -20.17 22.35 -5.54
C MET A 13 -20.75 22.73 -4.17
N TRP A 14 -20.87 24.02 -3.84
CA TRP A 14 -21.18 24.47 -2.48
C TRP A 14 -22.52 23.94 -1.98
N GLN A 15 -23.56 23.97 -2.81
CA GLN A 15 -24.88 23.45 -2.45
C GLN A 15 -24.86 21.93 -2.17
N ALA A 16 -24.08 21.16 -2.92
CA ALA A 16 -23.94 19.72 -2.71
C ALA A 16 -23.20 19.42 -1.40
N ILE A 17 -22.12 20.16 -1.12
CA ILE A 17 -21.28 19.96 0.07
C ILE A 17 -21.98 20.42 1.35
N SER A 18 -22.62 21.60 1.32
CA SER A 18 -23.16 22.24 2.52
C SER A 18 -24.55 21.72 2.93
N ALA A 19 -25.36 21.29 1.97
CA ALA A 19 -26.75 20.89 2.21
C ALA A 19 -27.04 19.41 1.91
N ASP A 20 -25.99 18.60 1.65
CA ASP A 20 -26.11 17.18 1.28
C ASP A 20 -27.08 16.96 0.09
N THR A 21 -27.03 17.87 -0.88
CA THR A 21 -27.86 17.79 -2.09
C THR A 21 -27.13 17.01 -3.18
N LYS A 22 -27.89 16.57 -4.20
CA LYS A 22 -27.30 15.87 -5.35
C LYS A 22 -26.21 16.75 -5.99
N SER A 23 -25.01 16.17 -6.12
CA SER A 23 -23.91 16.79 -6.85
C SER A 23 -24.32 17.25 -8.25
N PRO A 24 -24.07 18.52 -8.64
CA PRO A 24 -24.28 18.97 -10.01
C PRO A 24 -23.24 18.39 -10.98
N ARG A 25 -22.13 17.86 -10.45
CA ARG A 25 -21.08 17.22 -11.25
C ARG A 25 -21.52 15.81 -11.66
N GLY A 26 -21.84 15.65 -12.94
CA GLY A 26 -22.10 14.36 -13.60
C GLY A 26 -20.88 13.74 -14.29
N SER A 27 -19.84 14.56 -14.56
CA SER A 27 -18.59 14.11 -15.15
C SER A 27 -17.39 14.68 -14.38
N ALA A 28 -16.27 13.96 -14.43
CA ALA A 28 -14.99 14.41 -13.91
C ALA A 28 -13.90 13.99 -14.90
N LEU A 29 -13.26 14.98 -15.51
CA LEU A 29 -11.98 14.76 -16.17
C LEU A 29 -10.95 14.42 -15.08
N ILE A 30 -10.36 13.23 -15.15
CA ILE A 30 -9.36 12.79 -14.18
C ILE A 30 -7.99 13.33 -14.60
N ASN A 31 -7.63 13.14 -15.87
CA ASN A 31 -6.39 13.65 -16.42
C ASN A 31 -6.36 13.64 -17.96
N ILE A 32 -5.59 14.56 -18.53
CA ILE A 32 -5.07 14.52 -19.91
C ILE A 32 -3.57 14.82 -19.81
N ASP A 33 -2.74 13.83 -20.05
CA ASP A 33 -1.29 13.99 -20.08
C ASP A 33 -0.79 13.89 -21.52
N GLU A 34 -0.39 15.02 -22.09
CA GLU A 34 0.17 15.08 -23.44
C GLU A 34 1.62 14.57 -23.53
N ILE A 35 2.33 14.51 -22.39
CA ILE A 35 3.74 14.09 -22.33
C ILE A 35 3.84 12.56 -22.34
N TRP A 36 3.03 11.92 -21.49
CA TRP A 36 2.96 10.46 -21.37
C TRP A 36 1.83 9.85 -22.19
N ASN A 37 1.01 10.69 -22.85
CA ASN A 37 -0.08 10.29 -23.72
C ASN A 37 -1.04 9.30 -23.06
N TYR A 38 -1.57 9.68 -21.89
CA TYR A 38 -2.66 8.95 -21.24
C TYR A 38 -3.75 9.90 -20.81
N SER A 39 -4.95 9.38 -20.71
CA SER A 39 -6.11 10.18 -20.38
C SER A 39 -7.18 9.34 -19.71
N ALA A 40 -7.88 9.95 -18.77
CA ALA A 40 -8.96 9.30 -18.05
C ALA A 40 -10.10 10.28 -17.78
N ILE A 41 -11.32 9.79 -17.93
CA ILE A 41 -12.55 10.54 -17.65
C ILE A 41 -13.57 9.63 -16.97
N ARG A 42 -14.30 10.18 -16.01
CA ARG A 42 -15.46 9.55 -15.39
C ARG A 42 -16.72 10.30 -15.77
N VAL A 43 -17.74 9.58 -16.22
CA VAL A 43 -19.09 10.11 -16.48
C VAL A 43 -20.10 9.19 -15.82
N ASP A 44 -20.88 9.73 -14.90
CA ASP A 44 -21.80 8.99 -14.06
C ASP A 44 -21.12 7.80 -13.37
N ASN A 45 -21.50 6.57 -13.72
CA ASN A 45 -20.94 5.35 -13.16
C ASN A 45 -19.73 4.85 -13.94
N TYR A 46 -19.41 5.42 -15.10
CA TYR A 46 -18.43 4.87 -16.02
C TYR A 46 -17.11 5.61 -15.95
N LYS A 47 -16.01 4.87 -15.95
CA LYS A 47 -14.66 5.40 -16.14
C LYS A 47 -14.08 4.87 -17.44
N TYR A 48 -13.56 5.77 -18.25
CA TYR A 48 -12.82 5.47 -19.46
C TYR A 48 -11.35 5.81 -19.25
N LEU A 49 -10.45 4.92 -19.68
CA LEU A 49 -9.00 5.05 -19.54
C LEU A 49 -8.32 4.65 -20.84
N THR A 50 -7.35 5.44 -21.30
CA THR A 50 -6.56 5.13 -22.50
C THR A 50 -5.13 5.61 -22.35
N GLY A 51 -4.19 4.97 -23.05
CA GLY A 51 -2.79 5.36 -23.13
C GLY A 51 -1.88 4.72 -22.07
N ARG A 52 -0.69 5.30 -21.89
CA ARG A 52 0.37 4.76 -21.02
C ARG A 52 0.22 5.24 -19.58
N VAL A 53 -0.27 4.37 -18.71
CA VAL A 53 -0.47 4.64 -17.26
C VAL A 53 0.76 4.26 -16.44
N GLY A 54 1.89 4.93 -16.70
CA GLY A 54 3.12 4.73 -15.91
C GLY A 54 4.00 3.58 -16.38
N PHE A 55 4.70 2.92 -15.44
CA PHE A 55 5.75 1.94 -15.73
C PHE A 55 5.24 0.51 -15.94
N ASP A 56 4.07 0.17 -15.39
CA ASP A 56 3.38 -1.08 -15.66
C ASP A 56 1.87 -0.83 -15.87
N ASN A 57 1.19 -1.82 -16.44
CA ASN A 57 -0.26 -1.76 -16.71
C ASN A 57 -1.04 -2.70 -15.77
N ASN A 58 -0.46 -3.02 -14.60
CA ASN A 58 -1.05 -4.01 -13.71
C ASN A 58 -2.09 -3.38 -12.80
N TRP A 59 -2.99 -4.22 -12.28
CA TRP A 59 -3.88 -3.83 -11.22
C TRP A 59 -3.11 -3.76 -9.89
N HIS A 60 -3.19 -2.61 -9.20
CA HIS A 60 -2.35 -2.31 -8.03
C HIS A 60 -3.01 -2.58 -6.66
N GLY A 61 -4.14 -3.27 -6.62
CA GLY A 61 -4.82 -3.53 -5.34
C GLY A 61 -5.92 -2.54 -5.00
N ASP A 62 -6.74 -2.92 -4.02
CA ASP A 62 -7.88 -2.15 -3.49
C ASP A 62 -7.54 -1.36 -2.22
N SER A 63 -6.46 -1.74 -1.55
CA SER A 63 -6.05 -1.19 -0.26
C SER A 63 -5.23 0.10 -0.37
N GLY A 64 -4.63 0.37 -1.54
CA GLY A 64 -3.60 1.42 -1.69
C GLY A 64 -2.39 1.23 -0.76
N ALA A 65 -2.31 0.11 -0.05
CA ALA A 65 -1.30 -0.25 0.93
C ALA A 65 -0.62 -1.54 0.47
N SER A 66 0.69 -1.64 0.63
CA SER A 66 1.37 -2.91 0.35
C SER A 66 0.75 -4.02 1.22
N ASP A 67 0.54 -5.22 0.67
CA ASP A 67 -0.01 -6.42 1.35
C ASP A 67 0.68 -6.79 2.67
N LYS A 68 1.81 -6.14 2.97
CA LYS A 68 2.68 -6.37 4.12
C LYS A 68 2.41 -5.44 5.31
N ILE A 69 1.53 -4.44 5.19
CA ILE A 69 1.29 -3.48 6.28
C ILE A 69 -0.16 -3.52 6.73
N THR A 70 -0.41 -4.24 7.81
CA THR A 70 -1.63 -4.04 8.60
C THR A 70 -1.46 -2.76 9.43
N ILE A 71 -1.90 -1.62 8.90
CA ILE A 71 -1.96 -0.39 9.70
C ILE A 71 -3.10 -0.55 10.71
N SER A 72 -2.75 -0.84 11.96
CA SER A 72 -3.72 -0.85 13.05
C SER A 72 -4.21 0.58 13.29
N TYR A 73 -5.46 0.85 12.92
CA TYR A 73 -6.10 2.14 13.19
C TYR A 73 -6.78 2.08 14.55
N ASP A 74 -6.27 2.86 15.52
CA ASP A 74 -6.88 3.02 16.84
C ASP A 74 -7.69 4.32 16.91
N PRO A 75 -9.03 4.25 16.93
CA PRO A 75 -9.89 5.43 17.06
C PRO A 75 -9.62 6.23 18.34
N ILE A 76 -9.12 5.61 19.41
CA ILE A 76 -8.83 6.29 20.67
C ILE A 76 -7.70 7.31 20.49
N ASN A 77 -6.69 7.00 19.69
CA ASN A 77 -5.60 7.93 19.40
C ASN A 77 -6.11 9.15 18.62
N VAL A 78 -7.09 8.95 17.73
CA VAL A 78 -7.73 10.05 16.99
C VAL A 78 -8.57 10.92 17.92
N LEU A 79 -9.39 10.31 18.80
CA LEU A 79 -10.23 11.05 19.74
C LEU A 79 -9.43 11.81 20.81
N LYS A 80 -8.23 11.32 21.16
CA LYS A 80 -7.31 11.98 22.09
C LYS A 80 -6.40 13.00 21.42
N SER A 81 -6.43 13.12 20.09
CA SER A 81 -5.60 14.10 19.38
C SER A 81 -6.01 15.53 19.75
N GLU A 82 -5.05 16.45 19.71
CA GLU A 82 -5.31 17.88 19.96
C GLU A 82 -6.37 18.45 19.00
N ALA A 83 -6.40 17.97 17.75
CA ALA A 83 -7.40 18.35 16.77
C ALA A 83 -8.81 17.90 17.18
N ALA A 84 -8.97 16.66 17.68
CA ALA A 84 -10.26 16.17 18.17
C ALA A 84 -10.69 16.89 19.45
N ILE A 85 -9.76 17.13 20.39
CA ILE A 85 -10.05 17.84 21.64
C ILE A 85 -10.47 19.29 21.37
N SER A 86 -9.79 19.98 20.45
CA SER A 86 -10.09 21.39 20.12
C SER A 86 -11.42 21.57 19.40
N THR A 87 -11.87 20.58 18.64
CA THR A 87 -13.16 20.62 17.92
C THR A 87 -14.33 20.09 18.75
N ASN A 88 -14.08 19.32 19.80
CA ASN A 88 -15.10 18.71 20.65
C ASN A 88 -16.09 19.72 21.26
N SER A 89 -15.65 20.96 21.49
CA SER A 89 -16.49 22.04 22.07
C SER A 89 -17.47 22.67 21.08
N ILE A 90 -17.28 22.47 19.78
CA ILE A 90 -18.08 23.08 18.70
C ILE A 90 -18.93 22.00 17.98
N GLN A 91 -18.64 20.73 18.24
CA GLN A 91 -19.21 19.63 17.48
C GLN A 91 -20.67 19.35 17.90
N THR A 92 -21.58 19.38 16.92
CA THR A 92 -23.01 19.08 17.12
C THR A 92 -23.29 17.58 17.21
N HIS A 93 -22.35 16.74 16.79
CA HIS A 93 -22.43 15.28 16.82
C HIS A 93 -21.19 14.69 17.49
N ILE A 94 -21.37 14.09 18.66
CA ILE A 94 -20.27 13.49 19.42
C ILE A 94 -19.71 12.29 18.62
N LEU A 95 -18.45 12.41 18.22
CA LEU A 95 -17.74 11.32 17.55
C LEU A 95 -17.28 10.30 18.60
N THR A 96 -17.68 9.05 18.45
CA THR A 96 -17.26 7.94 19.33
C THR A 96 -16.35 6.97 18.60
N ALA A 97 -15.61 6.15 19.35
CA ALA A 97 -14.74 5.14 18.77
C ALA A 97 -15.55 4.16 17.88
N GLN A 98 -16.76 3.79 18.32
CA GLN A 98 -17.66 2.94 17.55
C GLN A 98 -18.13 3.62 16.26
N THR A 99 -18.48 4.91 16.32
CA THR A 99 -18.87 5.68 15.12
C THR A 99 -17.73 5.76 14.12
N ILE A 100 -16.50 6.03 14.58
CA ILE A 100 -15.32 6.05 13.71
C ILE A 100 -15.10 4.68 13.05
N GLN A 101 -15.13 3.60 13.82
CA GLN A 101 -14.95 2.25 13.28
C GLN A 101 -16.03 1.90 12.25
N ARG A 102 -17.29 2.20 12.57
CA ARG A 102 -18.43 1.98 11.68
C ARG A 102 -18.26 2.75 10.37
N LEU A 103 -18.03 4.07 10.43
CA LEU A 103 -17.85 4.90 9.23
C LEU A 103 -16.69 4.43 8.37
N ARG A 104 -15.56 4.05 8.99
CA ARG A 104 -14.42 3.47 8.25
C ARG A 104 -14.78 2.14 7.60
N SER A 105 -15.50 1.28 8.30
CA SER A 105 -15.93 -0.02 7.76
C SER A 105 -16.90 0.15 6.59
N GLU A 106 -17.83 1.10 6.67
CA GLU A 106 -18.77 1.43 5.60
C GLU A 106 -18.07 2.06 4.38
N ALA A 107 -17.01 2.84 4.61
CA ALA A 107 -16.20 3.44 3.56
C ALA A 107 -15.13 2.49 2.97
N THR A 108 -14.94 1.29 3.55
CA THR A 108 -13.93 0.34 3.07
C THR A 108 -14.45 -0.40 1.84
N ILE A 109 -13.79 -0.23 0.70
CA ILE A 109 -14.01 -1.06 -0.48
C ILE A 109 -13.34 -2.41 -0.27
N ARG A 110 -14.03 -3.50 -0.64
CA ARG A 110 -13.49 -4.87 -0.61
C ARG A 110 -13.68 -5.50 -1.98
N CYS A 111 -12.58 -5.82 -2.64
CA CYS A 111 -12.60 -6.39 -3.97
C CYS A 111 -12.60 -7.92 -3.88
N ASN A 112 -13.76 -8.53 -4.16
CA ASN A 112 -13.97 -9.97 -4.02
C ASN A 112 -14.01 -10.72 -5.36
N ILE A 113 -13.47 -10.12 -6.42
CA ILE A 113 -13.42 -10.74 -7.75
C ILE A 113 -12.20 -11.67 -7.80
N SER A 114 -12.40 -12.91 -8.25
CA SER A 114 -11.30 -13.86 -8.41
C SER A 114 -10.48 -13.55 -9.67
N GLU A 115 -9.22 -14.01 -9.72
CA GLU A 115 -8.34 -13.79 -10.88
C GLU A 115 -8.97 -14.32 -12.18
N GLU A 116 -9.74 -15.41 -12.14
CA GLU A 116 -10.38 -15.99 -13.32
C GLU A 116 -11.53 -15.13 -13.87
N GLN A 117 -12.10 -14.24 -13.06
CA GLN A 117 -13.18 -13.34 -13.45
C GLN A 117 -12.67 -11.97 -13.91
N MET A 118 -11.37 -11.69 -13.70
CA MET A 118 -10.73 -10.45 -14.09
C MET A 118 -10.67 -10.35 -15.62
N VAL A 119 -11.02 -9.17 -16.14
CA VAL A 119 -10.81 -8.85 -17.55
C VAL A 119 -9.78 -7.73 -17.60
N VAL A 120 -8.55 -8.12 -17.94
CA VAL A 120 -7.37 -7.26 -17.87
C VAL A 120 -7.55 -6.01 -18.76
N CYS A 121 -7.18 -4.86 -18.19
CA CYS A 121 -7.07 -3.59 -18.91
C CYS A 121 -5.63 -3.37 -19.35
N GLN A 122 -5.43 -3.10 -20.64
CA GLN A 122 -4.12 -2.75 -21.21
C GLN A 122 -4.28 -1.45 -22.01
N PRO A 123 -4.31 -0.30 -21.32
CA PRO A 123 -4.75 0.97 -21.91
C PRO A 123 -3.81 1.49 -23.01
N GLU A 124 -2.55 1.02 -23.05
CA GLU A 124 -1.60 1.27 -24.14
C GLU A 124 -1.98 0.54 -25.44
N ARG A 125 -2.66 -0.61 -25.35
CA ARG A 125 -3.06 -1.40 -26.52
C ARG A 125 -4.46 -1.03 -27.01
N ALA A 126 -5.39 -0.87 -26.08
CA ALA A 126 -6.76 -0.46 -26.36
C ALA A 126 -7.34 0.22 -25.11
N PRO A 127 -8.26 1.18 -25.29
CA PRO A 127 -8.92 1.81 -24.16
C PRO A 127 -9.67 0.79 -23.27
N CYS A 128 -9.89 1.19 -22.02
CA CYS A 128 -10.64 0.41 -21.05
C CYS A 128 -11.87 1.19 -20.59
N LEU A 129 -12.92 0.44 -20.26
CA LEU A 129 -14.14 0.96 -19.70
C LEU A 129 -14.51 0.16 -18.45
N PHE A 130 -14.85 0.85 -17.37
CA PHE A 130 -15.29 0.26 -16.11
C PHE A 130 -16.59 0.89 -15.64
N ASN A 131 -17.45 0.12 -14.99
CA ASN A 131 -18.60 0.63 -14.28
C ASN A 131 -18.28 0.67 -12.78
N ILE A 132 -17.83 1.83 -12.29
CA ILE A 132 -17.38 2.09 -10.92
C ILE A 132 -18.46 1.81 -9.87
N LYS A 133 -19.75 1.89 -10.24
CA LYS A 133 -20.84 1.56 -9.31
C LYS A 133 -20.89 0.07 -8.98
N THR A 134 -20.62 -0.79 -9.96
CA THR A 134 -20.65 -2.25 -9.80
C THR A 134 -19.27 -2.87 -9.63
N ASP A 135 -18.23 -2.19 -10.12
CA ASP A 135 -16.83 -2.58 -10.09
C ASP A 135 -15.98 -1.37 -9.68
N PRO A 136 -16.01 -0.98 -8.39
CA PRO A 136 -15.17 0.10 -7.86
C PRO A 136 -13.67 -0.24 -7.90
N CYS A 137 -13.35 -1.52 -8.11
CA CYS A 137 -12.00 -2.07 -8.13
C CYS A 137 -11.35 -2.00 -9.51
N GLU A 138 -12.12 -1.71 -10.57
CA GLU A 138 -11.62 -1.63 -11.95
C GLU A 138 -10.97 -2.95 -12.41
N MET A 139 -11.54 -4.08 -12.00
CA MET A 139 -11.00 -5.42 -12.30
C MET A 139 -11.60 -6.02 -13.58
N LYS A 140 -12.73 -5.49 -14.07
CA LYS A 140 -13.40 -6.01 -15.26
C LYS A 140 -13.55 -4.93 -16.33
N ASN A 141 -12.67 -4.97 -17.32
CA ASN A 141 -12.83 -4.16 -18.52
C ASN A 141 -14.08 -4.59 -19.32
N ILE A 142 -15.08 -3.71 -19.41
CA ILE A 142 -16.37 -3.94 -20.07
C ILE A 142 -16.49 -3.22 -21.42
N ILE A 143 -15.38 -2.76 -22.00
CA ILE A 143 -15.41 -1.98 -23.25
C ILE A 143 -16.05 -2.74 -24.42
N SER A 144 -15.85 -4.05 -24.49
CA SER A 144 -16.41 -4.90 -25.56
C SER A 144 -17.92 -5.11 -25.41
N THR A 145 -18.44 -5.06 -24.19
CA THR A 145 -19.87 -5.23 -23.90
C THR A 145 -20.64 -3.91 -23.99
N GLU A 146 -19.97 -2.77 -23.76
CA GLU A 146 -20.59 -1.44 -23.78
C GLU A 146 -19.86 -0.44 -24.71
N PRO A 147 -19.70 -0.75 -26.01
CA PRO A 147 -18.91 0.07 -26.94
C PRO A 147 -19.51 1.48 -27.17
N GLU A 148 -20.83 1.62 -27.10
CA GLU A 148 -21.49 2.92 -27.30
C GLU A 148 -21.24 3.88 -26.12
N VAL A 149 -21.09 3.36 -24.90
CA VAL A 149 -20.68 4.15 -23.74
C VAL A 149 -19.23 4.59 -23.91
N ALA A 150 -18.34 3.67 -24.31
CA ALA A 150 -16.94 3.99 -24.57
C ALA A 150 -16.78 5.10 -25.63
N LYS A 151 -17.48 5.01 -26.76
CA LYS A 151 -17.46 6.05 -27.82
C LYS A 151 -17.90 7.42 -27.30
N ARG A 152 -18.93 7.47 -26.45
CA ARG A 152 -19.41 8.73 -25.86
C ARG A 152 -18.35 9.35 -24.95
N LEU A 153 -17.74 8.55 -24.07
CA LEU A 153 -16.70 9.03 -23.17
C LEU A 153 -15.45 9.45 -23.94
N GLU A 154 -15.09 8.72 -25.00
CA GLU A 154 -14.00 9.09 -25.91
C GLU A 154 -14.27 10.42 -26.63
N ALA A 155 -15.49 10.63 -27.13
CA ALA A 155 -15.88 11.89 -27.77
C ALA A 155 -15.79 13.07 -26.80
N LEU A 156 -16.33 12.92 -25.59
CA LEU A 156 -16.25 13.95 -24.55
C LEU A 156 -14.79 14.23 -24.15
N LEU A 157 -13.95 13.19 -24.08
CA LEU A 157 -12.52 13.38 -23.81
C LEU A 157 -11.83 14.19 -24.90
N LYS A 158 -12.17 13.97 -26.18
CA LYS A 158 -11.66 14.76 -27.31
C LYS A 158 -12.11 16.22 -27.24
N GLU A 159 -13.31 16.48 -26.76
CA GLU A 159 -13.78 17.86 -26.51
C GLU A 159 -12.93 18.55 -25.44
N TYR A 160 -12.63 17.88 -24.33
CA TYR A 160 -11.71 18.41 -23.31
C TYR A 160 -10.30 18.65 -23.88
N GLN A 161 -9.76 17.69 -24.64
CA GLN A 161 -8.45 17.81 -25.30
C GLN A 161 -8.39 19.05 -26.22
N ALA A 162 -9.46 19.35 -26.95
CA ALA A 162 -9.49 20.53 -27.82
C ALA A 162 -9.42 21.87 -27.06
N SER A 163 -9.77 21.87 -25.78
CA SER A 163 -9.71 23.05 -24.89
C SER A 163 -8.50 23.04 -23.94
N ALA A 164 -7.67 22.00 -24.00
CA ALA A 164 -6.55 21.83 -23.09
C ALA A 164 -5.50 22.93 -23.30
N VAL A 165 -4.98 23.44 -22.18
CA VAL A 165 -3.81 24.32 -22.18
C VAL A 165 -2.55 23.48 -22.00
N PRO A 166 -1.41 23.86 -22.60
CA PRO A 166 -0.17 23.11 -22.43
C PRO A 166 0.20 22.93 -20.96
N ALA A 167 0.77 21.76 -20.63
CA ALA A 167 1.19 21.44 -19.28
C ALA A 167 2.15 22.51 -18.73
N SER A 168 1.82 23.10 -17.57
CA SER A 168 2.62 24.14 -16.92
C SER A 168 3.76 23.57 -16.06
N ASN A 169 4.12 22.30 -16.25
CA ASN A 169 5.18 21.65 -15.50
C ASN A 169 6.52 22.31 -15.81
N LEU A 170 7.20 22.81 -14.78
CA LEU A 170 8.55 23.35 -14.86
C LEU A 170 9.54 22.38 -14.22
N PRO A 171 10.81 22.38 -14.64
CA PRO A 171 11.86 21.69 -13.91
C PRO A 171 11.93 22.15 -12.46
N GLU A 172 12.39 21.25 -11.58
CA GLU A 172 12.64 21.58 -10.18
C GLU A 172 13.53 22.82 -10.05
N ASP A 173 13.07 23.82 -9.30
CA ASP A 173 13.87 24.97 -8.93
C ASP A 173 14.59 24.69 -7.61
N ARG A 174 15.90 24.43 -7.70
CA ARG A 174 16.75 24.13 -6.54
C ARG A 174 16.75 25.23 -5.49
N ASN A 175 16.38 26.46 -5.84
CA ASN A 175 16.27 27.54 -4.86
C ASN A 175 15.04 27.38 -3.96
N GLY A 176 14.02 26.63 -4.39
CA GLY A 176 12.84 26.31 -3.57
C GLY A 176 13.07 25.22 -2.54
N ASP A 177 14.26 24.60 -2.52
CA ASP A 177 14.61 23.58 -1.55
C ASP A 177 14.55 24.13 -0.12
N ALA A 178 13.76 23.50 0.74
CA ALA A 178 13.60 23.88 2.14
C ALA A 178 14.94 23.96 2.90
N ARG A 179 15.99 23.23 2.47
CA ARG A 179 17.35 23.32 3.04
C ARG A 179 17.96 24.72 2.91
N ASN A 180 17.54 25.50 1.92
CA ASN A 180 17.97 26.89 1.75
C ASN A 180 17.20 27.87 2.65
N TRP A 181 16.15 27.40 3.34
CA TRP A 181 15.17 28.21 4.08
C TRP A 181 14.91 27.67 5.48
N GLY A 182 15.97 27.25 6.18
CA GLY A 182 15.87 26.78 7.56
C GLY A 182 15.06 25.49 7.75
N GLY A 183 14.88 24.70 6.69
CA GLY A 183 14.09 23.46 6.72
C GLY A 183 12.59 23.67 6.49
N VAL A 184 12.16 24.87 6.11
CA VAL A 184 10.74 25.20 5.87
C VAL A 184 10.49 25.47 4.39
N TRP A 185 9.34 25.00 3.88
CA TRP A 185 8.87 25.36 2.55
C TRP A 185 8.30 26.78 2.55
N ILE A 186 8.85 27.65 1.72
CA ILE A 186 8.44 29.06 1.63
C ILE A 186 8.17 29.44 0.18
N PRO A 187 7.41 30.52 -0.11
CA PRO A 187 7.24 31.02 -1.47
C PRO A 187 8.51 31.73 -1.97
N TRP A 188 9.55 30.96 -2.27
CA TRP A 188 10.93 31.43 -2.50
C TRP A 188 11.13 32.42 -3.67
N ARG A 189 10.11 32.62 -4.52
CA ARG A 189 10.13 33.57 -5.64
C ARG A 189 9.35 34.86 -5.36
N ASP A 190 8.70 34.98 -4.20
CA ASP A 190 7.97 36.19 -3.85
C ASP A 190 8.95 37.30 -3.45
N ALA A 191 8.70 38.52 -3.94
CA ALA A 191 9.58 39.67 -3.67
C ALA A 191 9.67 40.04 -2.16
N ASN A 192 8.68 39.60 -1.38
CA ASN A 192 8.54 39.91 0.04
C ASN A 192 8.55 38.64 0.90
N VAL A 193 9.44 37.70 0.61
CA VAL A 193 9.77 36.67 1.60
C VAL A 193 10.44 37.37 2.78
N LEU A 194 9.64 37.72 3.79
CA LEU A 194 10.15 38.11 5.09
C LEU A 194 10.69 36.85 5.74
N TYR A 195 11.95 36.51 5.43
CA TYR A 195 12.72 35.58 6.22
C TYR A 195 12.93 36.23 7.59
N ASP A 196 12.00 36.01 8.50
CA ASP A 196 12.19 36.38 9.88
C ASP A 196 13.22 35.42 10.48
N SER A 197 14.47 35.85 10.50
CA SER A 197 15.57 35.12 11.14
C SER A 197 15.36 34.88 12.64
N SER A 198 14.36 35.52 13.27
CA SER A 198 13.96 35.27 14.65
C SER A 198 13.00 34.08 14.79
N ILE A 199 12.37 33.62 13.71
CA ILE A 199 11.69 32.32 13.65
C ILE A 199 12.77 31.24 13.45
N GLN A 200 13.60 31.03 14.46
CA GLN A 200 14.14 29.71 14.68
C GLN A 200 12.96 28.84 15.09
N LEU A 201 12.31 28.20 14.12
CA LEU A 201 11.59 26.97 14.41
C LEU A 201 12.66 25.97 14.86
N GLU A 202 12.99 26.02 16.15
CA GLU A 202 13.25 24.81 16.90
C GLU A 202 11.97 23.99 16.74
N CYS A 203 11.86 23.27 15.62
CA CYS A 203 11.08 22.06 15.62
C CYS A 203 11.77 21.24 16.69
N GLY A 204 11.23 21.31 17.90
CA GLY A 204 11.76 20.67 19.08
C GLY A 204 11.73 19.18 18.83
N ILE A 205 12.75 18.67 18.15
CA ILE A 205 13.36 17.45 18.60
C ILE A 205 13.87 17.86 19.98
N GLN A 206 13.02 17.69 21.01
CA GLN A 206 13.56 17.32 22.29
C GLN A 206 14.45 16.13 21.95
N LYS A 207 15.74 16.40 21.80
CA LYS A 207 16.75 15.42 22.13
C LYS A 207 16.49 15.21 23.61
N HIS A 208 15.57 14.30 23.90
CA HIS A 208 15.69 13.50 25.08
C HIS A 208 17.15 13.04 25.01
N SER A 209 17.99 13.62 25.86
CA SER A 209 19.32 13.15 26.11
C SER A 209 19.15 11.83 26.85
N ASP A 210 18.55 10.86 26.17
CA ASP A 210 18.85 9.48 26.39
C ASP A 210 20.29 9.40 25.92
N SER A 211 21.19 9.57 26.88
CA SER A 211 22.54 9.03 26.78
C SER A 211 22.39 7.66 26.12
N LEU A 212 22.79 7.56 24.84
CA LEU A 212 23.02 6.28 24.20
C LEU A 212 23.84 5.48 25.22
N PRO A 213 23.32 4.37 25.77
CA PRO A 213 24.18 3.52 26.56
C PRO A 213 25.33 3.17 25.64
N SER A 214 26.54 3.43 26.13
CA SER A 214 27.77 3.04 25.47
C SER A 214 27.59 1.65 24.87
N SER A 215 28.06 1.49 23.63
CA SER A 215 28.13 0.21 22.94
C SER A 215 28.36 -0.91 23.95
N LYS A 216 27.33 -1.71 24.25
CA LYS A 216 27.50 -2.92 25.03
C LYS A 216 28.42 -3.80 24.19
N THR A 217 29.69 -3.86 24.56
CA THR A 217 30.60 -4.89 24.10
C THR A 217 29.99 -6.21 24.52
N TYR A 218 29.40 -6.93 23.56
CA TYR A 218 28.91 -8.27 23.79
C TYR A 218 30.11 -9.15 24.15
N ASP A 219 30.14 -9.64 25.38
CA ASP A 219 31.11 -10.64 25.81
C ASP A 219 30.71 -11.99 25.16
N TYR A 220 31.37 -12.31 24.05
CA TYR A 220 31.16 -13.54 23.28
C TYR A 220 31.67 -14.80 23.99
N SER A 221 32.21 -14.71 25.22
CA SER A 221 32.68 -15.87 25.98
C SER A 221 31.57 -16.89 26.27
N TYR A 222 30.32 -16.45 26.47
CA TYR A 222 29.17 -17.33 26.73
C TYR A 222 28.61 -18.03 25.47
N ILE A 223 28.77 -17.41 24.30
CA ILE A 223 28.33 -18.02 23.02
C ILE A 223 29.27 -19.18 22.64
N PHE A 224 30.56 -19.08 22.98
CA PHE A 224 31.51 -20.19 22.82
C PHE A 224 31.19 -21.37 23.76
N LEU A 225 30.77 -21.14 25.01
CA LEU A 225 30.39 -22.23 25.92
C LEU A 225 29.12 -22.96 25.50
N CYS A 226 28.10 -22.26 25.00
CA CYS A 226 26.85 -22.88 24.54
C CYS A 226 27.02 -23.65 23.21
N ALA A 227 27.82 -23.14 22.26
CA ALA A 227 28.03 -23.79 20.97
C ALA A 227 28.82 -25.09 21.07
N PHE A 228 29.85 -25.15 21.93
CA PHE A 228 30.65 -26.37 22.13
C PHE A 228 29.98 -27.37 23.08
N GLY A 229 29.24 -26.91 24.10
CA GLY A 229 28.46 -27.77 24.99
C GLY A 229 27.32 -28.51 24.26
N GLY A 230 26.62 -27.82 23.36
CA GLY A 230 25.56 -28.43 22.54
C GLY A 230 26.09 -29.51 21.59
N LEU A 231 27.26 -29.28 20.96
CA LEU A 231 27.88 -30.28 20.08
C LEU A 231 28.31 -31.55 20.84
N PHE A 232 28.78 -31.43 22.07
CA PHE A 232 29.19 -32.60 22.88
C PHE A 232 27.99 -33.47 23.29
N ILE A 233 26.84 -32.87 23.58
CA ILE A 233 25.61 -33.63 23.88
C ILE A 233 25.09 -34.31 22.61
N ILE A 234 25.15 -33.65 21.45
CA ILE A 234 24.72 -34.24 20.18
C ILE A 234 25.65 -35.41 19.78
N THR A 235 26.97 -35.27 19.93
CA THR A 235 27.89 -36.37 19.58
C THR A 235 27.77 -37.56 20.53
N THR A 236 27.60 -37.34 21.83
CA THR A 236 27.43 -38.43 22.80
C THR A 236 26.10 -39.17 22.65
N THR A 237 25.01 -38.46 22.30
CA THR A 237 23.72 -39.09 21.98
C THR A 237 23.74 -39.85 20.66
N ILE A 238 24.40 -39.32 19.62
CA ILE A 238 24.57 -40.06 18.36
C ILE A 238 25.44 -41.30 18.56
N LEU A 239 26.53 -41.21 19.34
CA LEU A 239 27.42 -42.34 19.60
C LEU A 239 26.71 -43.43 20.43
N SER A 240 25.89 -43.05 21.41
CA SER A 240 25.12 -44.01 22.21
C SER A 240 24.04 -44.70 21.38
N ILE A 241 23.32 -43.96 20.53
CA ILE A 241 22.36 -44.54 19.56
C ILE A 241 23.08 -45.47 18.59
N TRP A 242 24.25 -45.09 18.07
CA TRP A 242 25.03 -45.95 17.18
C TRP A 242 25.52 -47.23 17.88
N LEU A 243 25.97 -47.15 19.13
CA LEU A 243 26.34 -48.32 19.94
C LEU A 243 25.13 -49.23 20.20
N ILE A 244 23.95 -48.66 20.49
CA ILE A 244 22.70 -49.42 20.64
C ILE A 244 22.36 -50.15 19.34
N ILE A 245 22.37 -49.45 18.20
CA ILE A 245 22.10 -50.05 16.87
C ILE A 245 23.13 -51.14 16.54
N LYS A 246 24.42 -50.89 16.82
CA LYS A 246 25.49 -51.88 16.64
C LYS A 246 25.27 -53.11 17.52
N ASN A 247 24.84 -52.94 18.76
CA ASN A 247 24.56 -54.05 19.67
C ASN A 247 23.30 -54.83 19.26
N ILE A 248 22.25 -54.16 18.77
CA ILE A 248 21.04 -54.80 18.20
C ILE A 248 21.41 -55.61 16.95
N LYS A 249 22.23 -55.05 16.06
CA LYS A 249 22.68 -55.77 14.85
C LYS A 249 23.58 -56.97 15.20
N ARG A 250 24.40 -56.86 16.25
CA ARG A 250 25.21 -57.97 16.77
C ARG A 250 24.34 -59.08 17.37
N ARG A 251 23.31 -58.74 18.17
CA ARG A 251 22.33 -59.73 18.67
C ARG A 251 21.57 -60.41 17.53
N ARG A 252 21.07 -59.64 16.56
CA ARG A 252 20.37 -60.20 15.39
C ARG A 252 21.28 -61.10 14.54
N ASN A 253 22.57 -60.82 14.46
CA ASN A 253 23.53 -61.70 13.78
C ASN A 253 23.87 -62.96 14.61
N ASN A 254 23.89 -62.88 15.95
CA ASN A 254 24.02 -64.05 16.82
C ASN A 254 22.77 -64.95 16.74
N ASP A 255 21.56 -64.39 16.81
CA ASP A 255 20.30 -65.12 16.66
C ASP A 255 20.22 -65.78 15.27
N ARG A 256 20.70 -65.10 14.22
CA ARG A 256 20.77 -65.65 12.85
C ARG A 256 21.88 -66.69 12.65
N SER A 257 22.85 -66.78 13.56
CA SER A 257 23.85 -67.87 13.58
C SER A 257 23.42 -69.08 14.40
N GLU A 258 22.50 -68.92 15.36
CA GLU A 258 21.87 -70.05 16.07
C GLU A 258 20.79 -70.71 15.21
N VAL A 259 19.98 -69.92 14.48
CA VAL A 259 18.92 -70.46 13.60
C VAL A 259 19.45 -71.22 12.38
N CYS A 260 20.69 -70.98 11.95
CA CYS A 260 21.30 -71.73 10.83
C CYS A 260 22.06 -73.01 11.28
N ASN A 261 22.04 -73.39 12.56
CA ASN A 261 22.68 -74.60 13.07
C ASN A 261 21.68 -75.68 13.54
N GLU A 262 20.37 -75.47 13.37
CA GLU A 262 19.32 -76.39 13.84
C GLU A 262 18.60 -77.19 12.73
N ASP A 263 18.82 -76.88 11.44
CA ASP A 263 18.11 -77.52 10.32
C ASP A 263 18.85 -78.72 9.68
N ASP A 264 19.91 -79.24 10.30
CA ASP A 264 20.69 -80.39 9.80
C ASP A 264 20.51 -81.67 10.64
N ARG A 265 19.30 -82.00 11.14
CA ARG A 265 18.97 -83.36 11.63
C ARG A 265 17.46 -83.68 11.59
N ASN A 266 16.96 -84.20 10.47
CA ASN A 266 16.34 -85.53 10.36
C ASN A 266 15.60 -85.69 9.02
N TYR A 267 16.01 -86.72 8.28
CA TYR A 267 15.29 -87.33 7.17
C TYR A 267 14.93 -88.77 7.58
N ASP A 268 13.70 -89.18 7.26
CA ASP A 268 13.19 -90.54 7.02
C ASP A 268 13.14 -91.63 8.13
N ILE A 269 11.90 -92.16 8.27
CA ILE A 269 11.39 -93.41 8.90
C ILE A 269 11.11 -93.37 10.42
#